data_AF-A0A3B8VUI7-F1
#
_entry.id   AF-A0A3B8VUI7-F1
#
_cell.length_a   1.000
_cell.length_b   1.000
_cell.length_c   1.000
_cell.angle_alpha   90.00
_cell.angle_beta   90.00
_cell.angle_gamma   90.00
#
_symmetry.space_group_name_H-M   'P 1'
#
loop_
_entity.id
_entity.type
_entity.pdbx_description
1 polymer ?
#
loop_
_entity_poly.entity_id
_entity_poly.type
_entity_poly.pdbx_seq_one_letter_code
_entity_poly.pdbx_strand_id
1 'polypeptide(L)'
;DSTAYHIYSSEENLTLHIAELTPDYKDYTGKYVRIFPGGHNEAPAIFKKDSMYYLITSGCTGWDPNAARLFSAKHILGPWTAHANPCRGEDADLTFHSQSTFILPIAGKEDRFIFMADRWMPKTPDKATYIWLPIEFENDLPVLNWKSEWRYE
;
A
#
# COMPACT_ATOMS: atom_id res chain seq x y z
N ASP A 1 -10.97 11.43 13.58
CA ASP A 1 -11.29 10.85 14.91
C ASP A 1 -10.05 10.36 15.66
N SER A 2 -8.86 10.33 15.02
CA SER A 2 -7.59 9.92 15.65
C SER A 2 -7.52 8.46 16.07
N THR A 3 -8.47 7.64 15.59
CA THR A 3 -8.44 6.20 15.80
C THR A 3 -7.32 5.56 14.98
N ALA A 4 -6.49 4.74 15.63
CA ALA A 4 -5.42 4.00 14.99
C ALA A 4 -5.86 2.58 14.64
N TYR A 5 -5.27 2.05 13.55
CA TYR A 5 -5.56 0.71 13.05
C TYR A 5 -4.26 0.00 12.71
N HIS A 6 -4.20 -1.30 13.00
CA HIS A 6 -3.14 -2.19 12.54
C HIS A 6 -3.64 -2.99 11.33
N ILE A 7 -2.88 -2.97 10.25
CA ILE A 7 -3.17 -3.68 9.01
C ILE A 7 -2.10 -4.75 8.80
N TYR A 8 -2.50 -6.01 8.71
CA TYR A 8 -1.56 -7.13 8.63
C TYR A 8 -2.10 -8.32 7.83
N SER A 9 -1.19 -9.05 7.18
CA SER A 9 -1.48 -10.36 6.58
C SER A 9 -1.73 -11.38 7.67
N SER A 10 -2.81 -12.14 7.53
CA SER A 10 -3.25 -13.16 8.48
C SER A 10 -3.74 -14.41 7.74
N GLU A 11 -4.13 -15.44 8.49
CA GLU A 11 -4.65 -16.70 7.95
C GLU A 11 -3.68 -17.28 6.90
N GLU A 12 -2.44 -17.56 7.33
CA GLU A 12 -1.41 -18.13 6.47
C GLU A 12 -1.16 -17.27 5.21
N ASN A 13 -1.15 -15.95 5.38
CA ASN A 13 -0.97 -14.94 4.33
C ASN A 13 -2.13 -14.86 3.32
N LEU A 14 -3.25 -15.54 3.55
CA LEU A 14 -4.38 -15.55 2.62
C LEU A 14 -5.24 -14.30 2.71
N THR A 15 -5.32 -13.66 3.88
CA THR A 15 -6.35 -12.66 4.19
C THR A 15 -5.73 -11.47 4.92
N LEU A 16 -6.01 -10.25 4.47
CA LEU A 16 -5.65 -9.05 5.25
C LEU A 16 -6.65 -8.82 6.37
N HIS A 17 -6.15 -8.44 7.55
CA HIS A 17 -6.96 -7.94 8.65
C HIS A 17 -6.69 -6.45 8.86
N ILE A 18 -7.73 -5.70 9.21
CA ILE A 18 -7.62 -4.33 9.75
C ILE A 18 -8.26 -4.32 11.13
N ALA A 19 -7.47 -4.10 12.17
CA ALA A 19 -7.91 -4.13 13.56
C ALA A 19 -7.77 -2.76 14.23
N GLU A 20 -8.82 -2.30 14.92
CA GLU A 20 -8.83 -1.05 15.67
C GLU A 20 -8.00 -1.19 16.95
N LEU A 21 -7.07 -0.26 17.19
CA LEU A 21 -6.22 -0.21 18.37
C LEU A 21 -6.89 0.54 19.52
N THR A 22 -6.50 0.21 20.74
CA THR A 22 -6.85 0.98 21.94
C THR A 22 -6.30 2.42 21.85
N PRO A 23 -6.87 3.40 22.58
CA PRO A 23 -6.42 4.79 22.49
C PRO A 23 -4.95 5.04 22.85
N ASP A 24 -4.30 4.13 23.58
CA ASP A 24 -2.87 4.18 23.90
C ASP A 24 -1.99 3.44 22.88
N TYR A 25 -2.61 2.84 21.86
CA TYR A 25 -2.02 2.07 20.76
C TYR A 25 -1.27 0.81 21.18
N LYS A 26 -1.55 0.26 22.37
CA LYS A 26 -0.82 -0.89 22.92
C LYS A 26 -1.56 -2.21 22.82
N ASP A 27 -2.85 -2.19 22.53
CA ASP A 27 -3.67 -3.39 22.41
C ASP A 27 -4.76 -3.20 21.34
N TYR A 28 -5.56 -4.23 21.10
CA TYR A 28 -6.68 -4.23 20.18
C TYR A 28 -8.00 -4.06 20.94
N THR A 29 -8.94 -3.35 20.32
CA THR A 29 -10.30 -3.20 20.87
C THR A 29 -11.19 -4.44 20.66
N GLY A 30 -10.75 -5.39 19.83
CA GLY A 30 -11.54 -6.53 19.37
C GLY A 30 -12.39 -6.26 18.12
N LYS A 31 -12.47 -5.01 17.65
CA LYS A 31 -13.10 -4.67 16.36
C LYS A 31 -12.10 -4.81 15.22
N TYR A 32 -12.46 -5.62 14.23
CA TYR A 32 -11.63 -5.81 13.04
C TYR A 32 -12.49 -6.20 11.84
N VAL A 33 -11.91 -6.07 10.65
CA VAL A 33 -12.48 -6.59 9.39
C VAL A 33 -11.45 -7.47 8.67
N ARG A 34 -11.95 -8.46 7.94
CA ARG A 34 -11.19 -9.29 7.00
C ARG A 34 -11.38 -8.72 5.59
N ILE A 35 -10.30 -8.44 4.89
CA ILE A 35 -10.32 -7.92 3.51
C ILE A 35 -9.82 -8.98 2.54
N PHE A 36 -10.63 -9.22 1.49
CA PHE A 36 -10.34 -10.15 0.39
C PHE A 36 -9.76 -11.52 0.82
N PRO A 37 -10.49 -12.34 1.59
CA PRO A 37 -10.01 -13.65 2.02
C PRO A 37 -9.61 -14.55 0.84
N GLY A 38 -8.45 -15.22 0.96
CA GLY A 38 -7.87 -16.04 -0.11
C GLY A 38 -7.15 -15.25 -1.20
N GLY A 39 -7.04 -13.92 -1.05
CA GLY A 39 -6.42 -13.04 -2.03
C GLY A 39 -4.90 -13.10 -2.07
N HIS A 40 -4.23 -13.52 -0.98
CA HIS A 40 -2.76 -13.42 -0.85
C HIS A 40 -2.25 -12.00 -1.04
N ASN A 41 -2.77 -11.05 -0.25
CA ASN A 41 -2.34 -9.65 -0.27
C ASN A 41 -1.29 -9.42 0.82
N GLU A 42 -0.13 -8.93 0.43
CA GLU A 42 1.03 -8.70 1.31
C GLU A 42 1.50 -7.25 1.25
N ALA A 43 2.40 -6.87 2.16
CA ALA A 43 3.09 -5.58 2.16
C ALA A 43 2.15 -4.34 2.06
N PRO A 44 1.15 -4.22 2.98
CA PRO A 44 0.12 -3.19 2.90
C PRO A 44 0.68 -1.78 3.15
N ALA A 45 0.42 -0.86 2.21
CA ALA A 45 0.68 0.57 2.36
C ALA A 45 -0.61 1.37 2.18
N ILE A 46 -1.07 2.03 3.24
CA ILE A 46 -2.34 2.77 3.27
C ILE A 46 -2.11 4.28 3.33
N PHE A 47 -3.00 5.04 2.67
CA PHE A 47 -3.13 6.48 2.88
C PHE A 47 -4.59 6.91 2.74
N LYS A 48 -4.88 8.14 3.14
CA LYS A 48 -6.19 8.76 3.00
C LYS A 48 -6.05 10.05 2.21
N LYS A 49 -6.89 10.23 1.19
CA LYS A 49 -7.07 11.49 0.45
C LYS A 49 -8.55 11.84 0.50
N ASP A 50 -8.86 13.09 0.84
CA ASP A 50 -10.24 13.52 1.09
C ASP A 50 -10.96 12.60 2.10
N SER A 51 -12.08 11.99 1.68
CA SER A 51 -12.87 11.04 2.46
C SER A 51 -12.68 9.58 2.03
N MET A 52 -11.62 9.28 1.26
CA MET A 52 -11.36 7.93 0.74
C MET A 52 -10.03 7.38 1.28
N TYR A 53 -10.08 6.15 1.79
CA TYR A 53 -8.89 5.35 2.08
C TYR A 53 -8.46 4.63 0.81
N TYR A 54 -7.16 4.62 0.55
CA TYR A 54 -6.53 3.87 -0.52
C TYR A 54 -5.46 2.95 0.08
N LEU A 55 -5.46 1.70 -0.36
CA LEU A 55 -4.53 0.67 0.10
C LEU A 55 -3.85 0.06 -1.12
N ILE A 56 -2.52 0.10 -1.15
CA ILE A 56 -1.69 -0.58 -2.13
C ILE A 56 -1.04 -1.79 -1.46
N THR A 57 -1.10 -2.95 -2.10
CA THR A 57 -0.47 -4.19 -1.62
C THR A 57 0.28 -4.88 -2.75
N SER A 58 1.14 -5.84 -2.42
CA SER A 58 1.65 -6.82 -3.38
C SER A 58 0.85 -8.12 -3.33
N GLY A 59 1.12 -9.02 -4.27
CA GLY A 59 0.86 -10.45 -4.12
C GLY A 59 1.93 -11.16 -3.26
N CYS A 60 1.75 -12.47 -3.05
CA CYS A 60 2.63 -13.33 -2.26
C CYS A 60 3.48 -14.26 -3.14
N THR A 61 4.64 -13.79 -3.63
CA THR A 61 5.55 -14.53 -4.53
C THR A 61 6.98 -14.66 -3.96
N GLY A 62 7.10 -14.66 -2.63
CA GLY A 62 8.40 -14.67 -1.97
C GLY A 62 9.18 -13.38 -2.28
N TRP A 63 10.38 -13.51 -2.85
CA TRP A 63 11.26 -12.39 -3.20
C TRP A 63 10.97 -11.79 -4.58
N ASP A 64 10.26 -12.51 -5.43
CA ASP A 64 10.02 -12.07 -6.81
C ASP A 64 8.99 -10.93 -6.81
N PRO A 65 9.26 -9.82 -7.52
CA PRO A 65 8.29 -8.74 -7.67
C PRO A 65 7.07 -9.21 -8.46
N ASN A 66 5.93 -8.57 -8.23
CA ASN A 66 4.66 -8.89 -8.88
C ASN A 66 3.81 -7.63 -9.06
N ALA A 67 2.67 -7.76 -9.72
CA ALA A 67 1.76 -6.65 -9.97
C ALA A 67 1.14 -6.15 -8.66
N ALA A 68 1.29 -4.85 -8.40
CA ALA A 68 0.64 -4.18 -7.29
C ALA A 68 -0.89 -4.27 -7.42
N ARG A 69 -1.56 -4.21 -6.27
CA ARG A 69 -3.02 -4.25 -6.16
C ARG A 69 -3.49 -3.00 -5.44
N LEU A 70 -4.60 -2.44 -5.90
CA LEU A 70 -5.18 -1.23 -5.36
C LEU A 70 -6.58 -1.52 -4.81
N PHE A 71 -6.84 -1.02 -3.61
CA PHE A 71 -8.14 -1.07 -2.98
C PHE A 71 -8.54 0.30 -2.46
N SER A 72 -9.85 0.57 -2.40
CA SER A 72 -10.36 1.79 -1.76
C SER A 72 -11.60 1.54 -0.89
N ALA A 73 -11.80 2.38 0.11
CA ALA A 73 -12.97 2.37 0.98
C ALA A 73 -13.27 3.76 1.55
N LYS A 74 -14.56 4.09 1.73
CA LYS A 74 -14.97 5.33 2.43
C LYS A 74 -14.82 5.23 3.94
N HIS A 75 -14.86 4.01 4.48
CA HIS A 75 -14.64 3.72 5.89
C HIS A 75 -13.54 2.66 6.00
N ILE A 76 -12.64 2.82 6.97
CA ILE A 76 -11.47 1.94 7.16
C ILE A 76 -11.85 0.48 7.42
N LEU A 77 -12.99 0.25 8.09
CA LEU A 77 -13.55 -1.09 8.30
C LEU A 77 -14.40 -1.61 7.12
N GLY A 78 -14.36 -0.91 5.98
CA GLY A 78 -14.99 -1.30 4.73
C GLY A 78 -16.40 -0.71 4.51
N PRO A 79 -17.10 -1.17 3.45
CA PRO A 79 -16.64 -2.17 2.49
C PRO A 79 -15.48 -1.66 1.63
N TRP A 80 -14.56 -2.56 1.28
CA TRP A 80 -13.42 -2.28 0.40
C TRP A 80 -13.73 -2.72 -1.04
N THR A 81 -13.30 -1.91 -2.01
CA THR A 81 -13.44 -2.17 -3.45
C THR A 81 -12.07 -2.39 -4.06
N ALA A 82 -11.93 -3.44 -4.88
CA ALA A 82 -10.71 -3.71 -5.64
C ALA A 82 -10.71 -2.97 -6.97
N HIS A 83 -9.53 -2.51 -7.39
CA HIS A 83 -9.28 -1.80 -8.64
C HIS A 83 -8.19 -2.49 -9.45
N ALA A 84 -7.95 -2.01 -10.67
CA ALA A 84 -6.81 -2.43 -11.47
C ALA A 84 -5.47 -2.06 -10.81
N ASN A 85 -4.39 -2.73 -11.22
CA ASN A 85 -3.01 -2.40 -10.84
C ASN A 85 -2.79 -0.88 -10.98
N PRO A 86 -2.28 -0.15 -9.97
CA PRO A 86 -2.07 1.29 -10.05
C PRO A 86 -0.83 1.68 -10.89
N CYS A 87 0.09 0.76 -11.17
CA CYS A 87 1.27 1.03 -11.98
C CYS A 87 0.93 1.14 -13.47
N ARG A 88 1.68 1.97 -14.20
CA ARG A 88 1.54 2.19 -15.65
C ARG A 88 2.90 2.13 -16.34
N GLY A 89 2.89 1.70 -17.60
CA GLY A 89 4.07 1.68 -18.45
C GLY A 89 4.87 0.38 -18.37
N GLU A 90 6.13 0.47 -18.79
CA GLU A 90 7.07 -0.66 -18.77
C GLU A 90 7.29 -1.16 -17.34
N ASP A 91 7.36 -2.48 -17.17
CA ASP A 91 7.53 -3.17 -15.88
C ASP A 91 6.47 -2.88 -14.81
N ALA A 92 5.30 -2.33 -15.19
CA ALA A 92 4.19 -2.10 -14.28
C ALA A 92 3.66 -3.38 -13.62
N ASP A 93 3.69 -4.51 -14.34
CA ASP A 93 3.28 -5.83 -13.83
C ASP A 93 4.28 -6.44 -12.84
N LEU A 94 5.43 -5.77 -12.64
CA LEU A 94 6.43 -6.08 -11.63
C LEU A 94 6.56 -4.95 -10.60
N THR A 95 5.64 -3.97 -10.62
CA THR A 95 5.72 -2.78 -9.76
C THR A 95 7.11 -2.12 -9.88
N PHE A 96 7.61 -2.01 -11.11
CA PHE A 96 8.96 -1.49 -11.40
C PHE A 96 10.07 -2.24 -10.67
N HIS A 97 9.94 -3.57 -10.58
CA HIS A 97 10.82 -4.49 -9.84
C HIS A 97 10.95 -4.09 -8.36
N SER A 98 9.82 -3.85 -7.70
CA SER A 98 9.78 -3.46 -6.28
C SER A 98 8.54 -3.99 -5.57
N GLN A 99 8.54 -3.86 -4.23
CA GLN A 99 7.41 -4.21 -3.37
C GLN A 99 7.07 -3.03 -2.46
N SER A 100 5.78 -2.71 -2.31
CA SER A 100 5.31 -1.61 -1.47
C SER A 100 5.79 -1.72 -0.02
N THR A 101 6.15 -0.59 0.59
CA THR A 101 6.58 -0.55 2.00
C THR A 101 5.82 0.51 2.79
N PHE A 102 5.66 1.72 2.22
CA PHE A 102 4.97 2.82 2.87
C PHE A 102 4.47 3.83 1.85
N ILE A 103 3.49 4.64 2.24
CA ILE A 103 3.08 5.82 1.48
C ILE A 103 3.22 7.03 2.41
N LEU A 104 4.10 7.98 2.03
CA LEU A 104 4.39 9.16 2.81
C LEU A 104 3.51 10.34 2.37
N PRO A 105 2.58 10.82 3.21
CA PRO A 105 1.92 12.10 2.98
C PRO A 105 2.92 13.24 3.19
N ILE A 106 2.95 14.22 2.28
CA ILE A 106 3.87 15.35 2.41
C ILE A 106 3.28 16.40 3.35
N ALA A 107 3.98 16.63 4.46
CA ALA A 107 3.59 17.64 5.44
C ALA A 107 3.49 19.04 4.79
N GLY A 108 2.39 19.75 5.05
CA GLY A 108 2.15 21.10 4.55
C GLY A 108 1.74 21.20 3.08
N LYS A 109 1.56 20.08 2.37
CA LYS A 109 1.02 20.05 1.01
C LYS A 109 -0.12 19.05 0.91
N GLU A 110 -1.33 19.58 0.81
CA GLU A 110 -2.54 18.76 0.70
C GLU A 110 -2.45 17.84 -0.53
N ASP A 111 -2.94 16.61 -0.36
CA ASP A 111 -3.10 15.62 -1.42
C ASP A 111 -1.83 15.24 -2.19
N ARG A 112 -0.66 15.36 -1.54
CA ARG A 112 0.62 14.91 -2.09
C ARG A 112 1.15 13.72 -1.30
N PHE A 113 1.44 12.63 -2.02
CA PHE A 113 1.91 11.38 -1.45
C PHE A 113 3.10 10.83 -2.24
N ILE A 114 4.04 10.20 -1.55
CA ILE A 114 5.15 9.45 -2.15
C ILE A 114 4.91 7.97 -1.88
N PHE A 115 4.80 7.18 -2.93
CA PHE A 115 4.89 5.73 -2.85
C PHE A 115 6.33 5.33 -2.60
N MET A 116 6.56 4.56 -1.54
CA MET A 116 7.86 4.01 -1.18
C MET A 116 7.80 2.49 -1.31
N ALA A 117 8.81 1.94 -1.97
CA ALA A 117 8.95 0.52 -2.20
C ALA A 117 10.41 0.07 -2.13
N ASP A 118 10.60 -1.21 -1.83
CA ASP A 118 11.89 -1.87 -1.75
C ASP A 118 12.12 -2.71 -3.00
N ARG A 119 13.30 -2.54 -3.61
CA ARG A 119 13.81 -3.43 -4.65
C ARG A 119 14.75 -4.43 -3.99
N TRP A 120 14.19 -5.58 -3.64
CA TRP A 120 14.88 -6.62 -2.91
C TRP A 120 15.99 -7.30 -3.72
N MET A 121 17.07 -7.64 -3.03
CA MET A 121 18.18 -8.43 -3.57
C MET A 121 18.37 -9.68 -2.69
N PRO A 122 17.67 -10.80 -2.93
CA PRO A 122 17.60 -11.92 -1.99
C PRO A 122 18.95 -12.55 -1.63
N LYS A 123 19.94 -12.47 -2.54
CA LYS A 123 21.30 -12.99 -2.29
C LYS A 123 22.15 -12.05 -1.43
N THR A 124 21.81 -10.76 -1.39
CA THR A 124 22.51 -9.71 -0.63
C THR A 124 21.49 -8.66 -0.16
N PRO A 125 20.60 -8.98 0.80
CA PRO A 125 19.48 -8.11 1.17
C PRO A 125 19.91 -6.75 1.71
N ASP A 126 21.10 -6.67 2.29
CA ASP A 126 21.77 -5.44 2.74
C ASP A 126 22.05 -4.44 1.60
N LYS A 127 22.05 -4.92 0.35
CA LYS A 127 22.23 -4.12 -0.87
C LYS A 127 20.91 -3.79 -1.58
N ALA A 128 19.77 -4.13 -1.00
CA ALA A 128 18.48 -3.73 -1.53
C ALA A 128 18.43 -2.20 -1.73
N THR A 129 17.70 -1.78 -2.75
CA THR A 129 17.58 -0.35 -3.12
C THR A 129 16.14 0.11 -2.99
N TYR A 130 15.89 1.40 -3.13
CA TYR A 130 14.59 2.01 -2.88
C TYR A 130 14.00 2.58 -4.16
N ILE A 131 12.71 2.38 -4.36
CA ILE A 131 11.91 3.01 -5.41
C ILE A 131 10.93 3.97 -4.75
N TRP A 132 11.15 5.27 -4.97
CA TRP A 132 10.25 6.32 -4.50
C TRP A 132 9.65 7.02 -5.71
N LEU A 133 8.33 7.08 -5.78
CA LEU A 133 7.60 7.70 -6.88
C LEU A 133 6.49 8.60 -6.33
N PRO A 134 6.24 9.76 -6.95
CA PRO A 134 5.07 10.56 -6.60
C PRO A 134 3.80 9.80 -7.00
N ILE A 135 2.81 9.78 -6.10
CA ILE A 135 1.47 9.28 -6.44
C ILE A 135 0.75 10.36 -7.25
N GLU A 136 0.40 10.02 -8.48
CA GLU A 136 -0.47 10.81 -9.35
C GLU A 136 -1.91 10.29 -9.24
N PHE A 137 -2.89 11.02 -9.78
CA PHE A 137 -4.29 10.61 -9.73
C PHE A 137 -4.95 10.70 -11.11
N GLU A 138 -5.64 9.64 -11.50
CA GLU A 138 -6.45 9.57 -12.72
C GLU A 138 -7.85 9.08 -12.33
N ASN A 139 -8.89 9.88 -12.65
CA ASN A 139 -10.28 9.58 -12.25
C ASN A 139 -10.40 9.25 -10.75
N ASP A 140 -9.76 10.06 -9.91
CA ASP A 140 -9.67 9.92 -8.44
C ASP A 140 -8.94 8.67 -7.93
N LEU A 141 -8.41 7.80 -8.80
CA LEU A 141 -7.62 6.64 -8.39
C LEU A 141 -6.11 6.95 -8.42
N PRO A 142 -5.34 6.47 -7.42
CA PRO A 142 -3.90 6.62 -7.43
C PRO A 142 -3.26 5.86 -8.59
N VAL A 143 -2.31 6.51 -9.24
CA VAL A 143 -1.54 5.99 -10.37
C VAL A 143 -0.05 6.20 -10.11
N LEU A 144 0.74 5.20 -10.48
CA LEU A 144 2.19 5.22 -10.38
C LEU A 144 2.80 5.14 -11.78
N ASN A 145 3.42 6.23 -12.20
CA ASN A 145 4.21 6.32 -13.43
C ASN A 145 5.70 6.25 -13.08
N TRP A 146 6.46 5.44 -13.80
CA TRP A 146 7.91 5.42 -13.65
C TRP A 146 8.52 6.79 -13.96
N LYS A 147 9.43 7.25 -13.10
CA LYS A 147 10.27 8.43 -13.34
C LYS A 147 11.71 8.05 -13.01
N SER A 148 12.59 8.12 -14.00
CA SER A 148 14.03 7.83 -13.81
C SER A 148 14.70 8.80 -12.84
N GLU A 149 14.20 10.03 -12.83
CA GLU A 149 14.54 11.07 -11.87
C GLU A 149 13.31 11.95 -11.67
N TRP A 150 13.16 12.49 -10.46
CA TRP A 150 12.15 13.48 -10.17
C TRP A 150 12.59 14.31 -8.97
N ARG A 151 12.04 15.52 -8.88
CA ARG A 151 12.20 16.38 -7.73
C ARG A 151 10.82 16.76 -7.22
N TYR A 152 10.77 17.07 -5.94
CA TYR A 152 9.61 17.68 -5.36
C TYR A 152 9.76 19.19 -5.42
N GLU A 153 8.80 19.87 -6.05
CA GLU A 153 8.68 21.34 -6.07
C GLU A 153 7.66 21.78 -5.02
#